data_AF-A0A2D4ZP40-F1
#
_entry.id   AF-A0A2D4ZP40-F1
#
_cell.length_a   1.000
_cell.length_b   1.000
_cell.length_c   1.000
_cell.angle_alpha   90.00
_cell.angle_beta   90.00
_cell.angle_gamma   90.00
#
_symmetry.space_group_name_H-M   'P 1'
#
loop_
_entity.id
_entity.type
_entity.pdbx_description
1 polymer ?
#
loop_
_entity_poly.entity_id
_entity_poly.type
_entity_poly.pdbx_seq_one_letter_code
_entity_poly.pdbx_strand_id
1 'polypeptide(L)'
;MRFAVIPLIISAALHVLGFVLVGFAYESLFLIFPAMLYCLLSVFLLRGNNWVAWLTLLCMIGGIAGTSIEFMGPLMAPSLVLIGIIASDAATAGLLVRALWLDRMARKTESVETDRKSA
;
A
#
# COMPACT_ATOMS: atom_id res chain seq x y z
N MET A 1 -3.70 -9.03 8.53
CA MET A 1 -3.03 -8.04 7.64
C MET A 1 -2.02 -8.65 6.68
N ARG A 2 -1.43 -9.82 6.98
CA ARG A 2 -0.39 -10.45 6.13
C ARG A 2 -0.75 -10.60 4.65
N PHE A 3 -2.01 -10.80 4.30
CA PHE A 3 -2.45 -10.88 2.91
C PHE A 3 -2.27 -9.58 2.11
N ALA A 4 -2.30 -8.41 2.75
CA ALA A 4 -2.05 -7.13 2.09
C ALA A 4 -0.56 -6.92 1.75
N VAL A 5 0.34 -7.72 2.33
CA VAL A 5 1.79 -7.62 2.08
C VAL A 5 2.16 -8.14 0.69
N ILE A 6 1.43 -9.13 0.18
CA ILE A 6 1.71 -9.74 -1.12
C ILE A 6 1.60 -8.69 -2.25
N PRO A 7 0.46 -7.98 -2.43
CA PRO A 7 0.36 -6.94 -3.45
C PRO A 7 1.27 -5.73 -3.16
N LEU A 8 1.59 -5.45 -1.89
CA LEU A 8 2.53 -4.39 -1.50
C LEU A 8 3.94 -4.65 -2.05
N ILE A 9 4.44 -5.88 -1.92
CA ILE A 9 5.76 -6.26 -2.43
C ILE A 9 5.76 -6.30 -3.96
N ILE A 10 4.65 -6.74 -4.58
CA ILE A 10 4.49 -6.69 -6.03
C ILE A 10 4.56 -5.24 -6.52
N SER A 11 3.90 -4.30 -5.85
CA SER A 11 3.97 -2.87 -6.17
C SER A 11 5.40 -2.32 -6.03
N ALA A 12 6.12 -2.69 -4.96
CA ALA A 12 7.51 -2.29 -4.77
C ALA A 12 8.43 -2.81 -5.89
N ALA A 13 8.24 -4.07 -6.32
CA ALA A 13 8.98 -4.64 -7.44
C ALA A 13 8.67 -3.94 -8.77
N LEU A 14 7.41 -3.57 -9.01
CA LEU A 14 7.00 -2.81 -10.19
C LEU A 14 7.59 -1.39 -10.21
N HIS A 15 7.71 -0.73 -9.05
CA HIS A 15 8.39 0.56 -8.94
C HIS A 15 9.89 0.45 -9.28
N VAL A 16 10.58 -0.58 -8.79
CA VAL A 16 11.99 -0.83 -9.16
C VAL A 16 12.11 -1.14 -10.65
N LEU A 17 11.19 -1.93 -11.22
CA LEU A 17 11.16 -2.23 -12.65
C LEU A 17 10.93 -0.97 -13.48
N GLY A 18 10.00 -0.10 -13.07
CA GLY A 18 9.74 1.20 -13.69
C GLY A 18 10.98 2.09 -13.67
N PHE A 19 11.68 2.13 -12.54
CA PHE A 19 12.94 2.86 -12.41
C PHE A 19 14.04 2.37 -13.37
N VAL A 20 14.20 1.06 -13.50
CA VAL A 20 15.18 0.46 -14.44
C VAL A 20 14.81 0.77 -15.90
N LEU A 21 13.53 0.69 -16.25
CA LEU A 21 13.05 0.93 -17.62
C LEU A 21 13.14 2.39 -18.06
N VAL A 22 13.10 3.34 -17.11
CA VAL A 22 13.29 4.78 -17.35
C VAL A 22 14.79 5.16 -17.40
N GLY A 23 15.69 4.19 -17.24
CA GLY A 23 17.13 4.38 -17.47
C GLY A 23 17.83 5.21 -16.41
N PHE A 24 17.40 5.12 -15.14
CA PHE A 24 18.03 5.82 -14.00
C PHE A 24 17.97 7.36 -14.09
N ALA A 25 16.98 7.94 -14.77
CA ALA A 25 16.81 9.39 -14.85
C ALA A 25 16.59 10.01 -13.45
N TYR A 26 17.08 11.23 -13.21
CA TYR A 26 16.89 11.92 -11.91
C TYR A 26 15.41 12.07 -11.52
N GLU A 27 14.52 12.23 -12.50
CA GLU A 27 13.07 12.29 -12.32
C GLU A 27 12.48 10.97 -11.78
N SER A 28 13.16 9.83 -12.02
CA SER A 28 12.71 8.51 -11.59
C SER A 28 13.05 8.18 -10.12
N LEU A 29 13.68 9.11 -9.38
CA LEU A 29 13.81 9.04 -7.91
C LEU A 29 12.44 8.94 -7.22
N PHE A 30 11.40 9.49 -7.85
CA PHE A 30 10.01 9.37 -7.40
C PHE A 30 9.48 7.93 -7.41
N LEU A 31 10.07 7.01 -8.18
CA LEU A 31 9.70 5.59 -8.20
C LEU A 31 10.42 4.78 -7.11
N ILE A 32 11.67 5.14 -6.79
CA ILE A 32 12.47 4.43 -5.79
C ILE A 32 12.01 4.71 -4.35
N PHE A 33 11.59 5.94 -4.07
CA PHE A 33 11.14 6.33 -2.74
C PHE A 33 9.93 5.52 -2.25
N PRO A 34 8.84 5.35 -3.04
CA PRO A 34 7.75 4.43 -2.72
C PRO A 34 8.20 2.99 -2.55
N ALA A 35 9.10 2.48 -3.40
CA ALA A 35 9.57 1.10 -3.31
C ALA A 35 10.23 0.80 -1.96
N MET A 36 11.11 1.69 -1.50
CA MET A 36 11.76 1.56 -0.19
C MET A 36 10.76 1.68 0.96
N LEU A 37 9.83 2.65 0.86
CA LEU A 37 8.80 2.87 1.86
C LEU A 37 7.85 1.67 1.97
N TYR A 38 7.44 1.08 0.84
CA TYR A 38 6.56 -0.09 0.79
C TYR A 38 7.27 -1.33 1.37
N CYS A 39 8.55 -1.54 1.07
CA CYS A 39 9.36 -2.58 1.71
C CYS A 39 9.40 -2.42 3.23
N LEU A 40 9.62 -1.20 3.73
CA LEU A 40 9.66 -0.94 5.18
C LEU A 40 8.29 -1.20 5.83
N LEU A 41 7.21 -0.67 5.23
CA LEU A 41 5.84 -0.86 5.70
C LEU A 41 5.42 -2.33 5.71
N SER A 42 5.92 -3.14 4.76
CA SER A 42 5.68 -4.58 4.68
C SER A 42 6.10 -5.31 5.97
N VAL A 43 7.28 -5.00 6.49
CA VAL A 43 7.85 -5.62 7.70
C VAL A 43 6.99 -5.27 8.92
N PHE A 44 6.60 -4.01 9.03
CA PHE A 44 5.76 -3.53 10.12
C PHE A 44 4.32 -4.08 10.05
N LEU A 45 3.78 -4.28 8.85
CA LEU A 45 2.48 -4.91 8.62
C LEU A 45 2.48 -6.40 8.99
N LEU A 46 3.57 -7.11 8.74
CA LEU A 46 3.73 -8.50 9.18
C LEU A 46 3.71 -8.63 10.71
N ARG A 47 4.15 -7.57 11.41
CA ARG A 47 4.13 -7.46 12.88
C ARG A 47 2.74 -7.12 13.45
N GLY A 48 1.74 -6.88 12.60
CA GLY A 48 0.35 -6.69 13.01
C GLY A 48 0.02 -5.31 13.57
N ASN A 49 0.87 -4.30 13.32
CA ASN A 49 0.65 -2.96 13.88
C ASN A 49 -0.47 -2.19 13.13
N ASN A 50 -1.59 -1.95 13.80
CA ASN A 50 -2.75 -1.24 13.24
C ASN A 50 -2.45 0.20 12.80
N TRP A 51 -1.54 0.90 13.51
CA TRP A 51 -1.10 2.25 13.12
C TRP A 51 -0.39 2.28 11.77
N VAL A 52 0.44 1.27 11.53
CA VAL A 52 1.18 1.12 10.26
C VAL A 52 0.22 0.78 9.13
N ALA A 53 -0.85 0.01 9.40
CA ALA A 53 -1.87 -0.26 8.39
C ALA A 53 -2.55 1.01 7.89
N TRP A 54 -2.87 1.95 8.78
CA TRP A 54 -3.39 3.28 8.40
C TRP A 54 -2.37 4.11 7.62
N LEU A 55 -1.12 4.13 8.07
CA LEU A 55 -0.04 4.83 7.39
C LEU A 55 0.19 4.27 5.97
N THR A 56 0.15 2.95 5.83
CA THR A 56 0.27 2.26 4.53
C THR A 56 -0.89 2.63 3.62
N LEU A 57 -2.11 2.72 4.16
CA LEU A 57 -3.30 3.11 3.41
C LEU A 57 -3.19 4.54 2.86
N LEU A 58 -2.76 5.49 3.70
CA LEU A 58 -2.45 6.87 3.28
C LEU A 58 -1.37 6.88 2.18
N CYS A 59 -0.35 6.03 2.34
CA CYS A 59 0.73 5.92 1.38
C CYS A 59 0.26 5.36 0.02
N MET A 60 -0.61 4.35 0.00
CA MET A 60 -1.19 3.81 -1.25
C MET A 60 -2.02 4.88 -1.97
N ILE A 61 -2.81 5.68 -1.24
CA ILE A 61 -3.60 6.78 -1.84
C ILE A 61 -2.67 7.84 -2.43
N GLY A 62 -1.61 8.20 -1.70
CA GLY A 62 -0.59 9.12 -2.18
C GLY A 62 0.16 8.58 -3.41
N GLY A 63 0.50 7.30 -3.42
CA GLY A 63 1.13 6.60 -4.55
C GLY A 63 0.25 6.63 -5.80
N ILE A 64 -1.04 6.30 -5.67
CA ILE A 64 -2.02 6.38 -6.77
C ILE A 64 -2.13 7.82 -7.29
N ALA A 65 -2.21 8.82 -6.40
CA ALA A 65 -2.31 10.22 -6.81
C ALA A 65 -1.04 10.71 -7.54
N GLY A 66 0.15 10.39 -7.02
CA GLY A 66 1.42 10.74 -7.65
C GLY A 66 1.59 10.06 -9.02
N THR A 67 1.27 8.77 -9.08
CA THR A 67 1.29 7.98 -10.31
C THR A 67 0.30 8.51 -11.35
N SER A 68 -0.87 9.01 -10.91
CA SER A 68 -1.88 9.61 -11.80
C SER A 68 -1.42 10.96 -12.36
N ILE A 69 -0.70 11.76 -11.58
CA ILE A 69 -0.09 13.01 -12.05
C ILE A 69 0.99 12.71 -13.09
N GLU A 70 1.80 11.66 -12.87
CA GLU A 70 2.81 11.20 -13.81
C GLU A 70 2.19 10.72 -15.14
N PHE A 71 1.03 10.06 -15.09
CA PHE A 71 0.26 9.64 -16.27
C PHE A 71 -0.26 10.82 -17.12
N MET A 72 -0.47 12.00 -16.51
CA MET A 72 -0.86 13.23 -17.21
C MET A 72 0.35 14.10 -17.61
N GLY A 73 1.54 13.78 -17.12
CA GLY A 73 2.78 14.51 -17.38
C GLY A 73 3.61 13.93 -18.53
N PRO A 74 4.73 14.57 -18.89
CA PRO A 74 5.61 14.15 -20.00
C PRO A 74 6.47 12.92 -19.68
N LEU A 75 6.35 12.34 -18.48
CA LEU A 75 7.22 11.30 -17.96
C LEU A 75 6.83 9.94 -18.56
N MET A 76 7.64 9.51 -19.54
CA MET A 76 7.46 8.32 -20.36
C MET A 76 7.78 7.01 -19.58
N ALA A 77 7.11 6.76 -18.46
CA ALA A 77 7.10 5.41 -17.90
C ALA A 77 6.21 4.50 -18.79
N PRO A 78 6.60 3.23 -19.05
CA PRO A 78 5.78 2.31 -19.84
C PRO A 78 4.39 2.16 -19.21
N SER A 79 3.33 2.49 -19.97
CA SER A 79 1.95 2.55 -19.46
C SER A 79 1.49 1.28 -18.75
N LEU A 80 1.97 0.11 -19.18
CA LEU A 80 1.69 -1.18 -18.54
C LEU A 80 2.25 -1.31 -17.13
N VAL A 81 3.45 -0.79 -16.87
CA VAL A 81 4.06 -0.80 -15.52
C VAL A 81 3.26 0.09 -14.59
N LEU A 82 2.85 1.27 -15.08
CA LEU A 82 2.06 2.23 -14.32
C LEU A 82 0.68 1.69 -13.94
N ILE A 83 -0.02 1.04 -14.88
CA ILE A 83 -1.28 0.35 -14.62
C ILE A 83 -1.09 -0.76 -13.60
N GLY A 84 0.01 -1.52 -13.68
CA GLY A 84 0.36 -2.55 -12.71
C GLY A 84 0.56 -2.00 -11.29
N ILE A 85 1.21 -0.84 -11.17
CA ILE A 85 1.41 -0.14 -9.89
C ILE A 85 0.05 0.26 -9.30
N ILE A 86 -0.78 0.95 -10.07
CA ILE A 86 -2.11 1.41 -9.61
C ILE A 86 -2.99 0.23 -9.19
N ALA A 87 -3.00 -0.85 -9.98
CA ALA A 87 -3.76 -2.05 -9.67
C ALA A 87 -3.27 -2.73 -8.37
N SER A 88 -1.94 -2.80 -8.18
CA SER A 88 -1.33 -3.39 -6.97
C SER A 88 -1.59 -2.53 -5.73
N ASP A 89 -1.51 -1.20 -5.86
CA ASP A 89 -1.79 -0.26 -4.77
C ASP A 89 -3.28 -0.31 -4.37
N ALA A 90 -4.19 -0.36 -5.35
CA ALA A 90 -5.62 -0.52 -5.11
C ALA A 90 -5.94 -1.86 -4.41
N ALA A 91 -5.32 -2.96 -4.84
CA ALA A 91 -5.48 -4.27 -4.20
C ALA A 91 -4.99 -4.27 -2.75
N THR A 92 -3.83 -3.64 -2.50
CA THR A 92 -3.28 -3.48 -1.16
C THR A 92 -4.20 -2.66 -0.26
N ALA A 93 -4.65 -1.50 -0.76
CA ALA A 93 -5.58 -0.64 -0.03
C ALA A 93 -6.89 -1.37 0.30
N GLY A 94 -7.47 -2.10 -0.65
CA GLY A 94 -8.69 -2.89 -0.44
C GLY A 94 -8.51 -3.96 0.64
N LEU A 95 -7.40 -4.72 0.60
CA LEU A 95 -7.11 -5.73 1.61
C LEU A 95 -6.84 -5.12 3.00
N LEU A 96 -6.21 -3.95 3.07
CA LEU A 96 -5.99 -3.21 4.31
C LEU A 96 -7.30 -2.73 4.92
N VAL A 97 -8.18 -2.10 4.13
CA VAL A 97 -9.51 -1.67 4.57
C VAL A 97 -10.29 -2.85 5.13
N ARG A 98 -10.30 -3.98 4.41
CA ARG A 98 -10.99 -5.20 4.88
C ARG A 98 -10.39 -5.73 6.17
N ALA A 99 -9.06 -5.77 6.30
CA ALA A 99 -8.40 -6.23 7.52
C ALA A 99 -8.69 -5.33 8.72
N LEU A 100 -8.65 -4.01 8.55
CA LEU A 100 -8.98 -3.04 9.59
C LEU A 100 -10.45 -3.09 9.99
N TRP A 101 -11.35 -3.35 9.03
CA TRP A 101 -12.79 -3.52 9.30
C TRP A 101 -13.06 -4.75 10.17
N LEU A 102 -12.47 -5.89 9.81
CA LEU A 102 -12.62 -7.14 10.60
C LEU A 102 -12.05 -6.98 12.01
N ASP A 103 -10.90 -6.32 12.15
CA ASP A 103 -10.28 -6.03 13.44
C ASP A 103 -11.15 -5.09 14.32
N ARG A 104 -11.79 -4.08 13.73
CA ARG A 104 -12.80 -3.25 14.41
C ARG A 104 -14.01 -4.06 14.85
N MET A 105 -14.53 -4.95 14.00
CA MET A 105 -15.70 -5.77 14.35
C MET A 105 -15.38 -6.73 15.51
N ALA A 106 -14.21 -7.38 15.48
CA ALA A 106 -13.77 -8.26 16.56
C ALA A 106 -13.71 -7.53 17.92
N ARG A 107 -13.08 -6.35 17.98
CA ARG A 107 -13.06 -5.52 19.19
C ARG A 107 -14.45 -5.10 19.66
N LYS A 108 -15.34 -4.77 18.73
CA LYS A 108 -16.72 -4.38 19.08
C LYS A 108 -17.47 -5.55 19.73
N THR A 109 -17.35 -6.76 19.18
CA THR A 109 -17.93 -7.96 19.75
C THR A 109 -17.38 -8.27 21.13
N GLU A 110 -16.05 -8.18 21.32
CA GLU A 110 -15.41 -8.41 22.63
C GLU A 110 -15.88 -7.41 23.69
N SER A 111 -16.03 -6.13 23.34
CA SER A 111 -16.55 -5.09 24.25
C SER A 111 -17.99 -5.34 24.69
N VAL A 112 -18.83 -5.87 23.80
CA VAL A 112 -20.24 -6.19 24.11
C VAL A 112 -20.34 -7.44 25.00
N GLU A 113 -19.47 -8.42 24.79
CA GLU A 113 -19.37 -9.63 25.63
C GLU A 113 -18.91 -9.27 27.07
N THR A 114 -17.92 -8.38 27.20
CA THR A 114 -17.42 -7.93 28.51
C THR A 114 -18.45 -7.09 29.26
N ASP A 115 -19.17 -6.21 28.58
CA ASP A 115 -20.25 -5.41 29.17
C ASP A 115 -21.39 -6.30 29.69
N ARG A 116 -21.83 -7.28 28.90
CA ARG A 116 -22.85 -8.27 29.31
C ARG A 116 -22.42 -9.11 30.52
N LYS A 117 -21.13 -9.43 30.66
CA LYS A 117 -20.62 -10.25 31.77
C LYS A 117 -20.45 -9.46 33.07
N SER A 118 -20.46 -8.13 32.99
CA SER A 118 -20.32 -7.24 34.13
C SER A 118 -21.67 -6.72 34.69
N ALA A 119 -22.79 -7.08 34.06
CA ALA A 119 -24.16 -6.78 34.48
C ALA A 119 -24.81 -8.00 35.15
#